data_AF-A0A1H8EQP7-F1
#
_entry.id   AF-A0A1H8EQP7-F1
#
_cell.length_a   1.000
_cell.length_b   1.000
_cell.length_c   1.000
_cell.angle_alpha   90.00
_cell.angle_beta   90.00
_cell.angle_gamma   90.00
#
_symmetry.space_group_name_H-M   'P 1'
#
loop_
_entity.id
_entity.type
_entity.pdbx_description
1 polymer ?
#
loop_
_entity_poly.entity_id
_entity_poly.type
_entity_poly.pdbx_seq_one_letter_code
_entity_poly.pdbx_strand_id
1 'polypeptide(L)' 'MKMTIITDDQGNILGAVQGHSLSGKQGEVEASVSFAEGYQTHLMEVDDDMGAVDDATVFQQRLRQHLDQHMQKAHPKA' A
#
# COMPACT_ATOMS: atom_id res chain seq x y z
N MET A 1 0.98 -1.72 -11.46
CA MET A 1 2.06 -1.22 -10.57
C MET A 1 2.01 -1.96 -9.23
N LYS A 2 3.17 -2.32 -8.64
CA LYS A 2 3.24 -2.90 -7.30
C LYS A 2 3.25 -1.79 -6.25
N MET A 3 2.42 -1.90 -5.22
CA MET A 3 2.28 -0.91 -4.16
C MET A 3 2.19 -1.59 -2.80
N THR A 4 2.76 -0.97 -1.78
CA THR A 4 2.57 -1.34 -0.38
C THR A 4 1.76 -0.25 0.29
N ILE A 5 0.52 -0.57 0.69
CA ILE A 5 -0.36 0.34 1.42
C ILE A 5 -0.20 0.09 2.91
N ILE A 6 -0.12 1.16 3.70
CA ILE A 6 -0.05 1.10 5.15
C ILE A 6 -1.35 1.60 5.73
N THR A 7 -1.96 0.82 6.61
CA THR A 7 -3.17 1.20 7.34
C THR A 7 -2.98 1.14 8.84
N ASP A 8 -3.78 1.92 9.58
CA ASP A 8 -4.00 1.68 11.00
C ASP A 8 -4.91 0.45 11.24
N ASP A 9 -5.20 0.18 12.52
CA ASP A 9 -6.07 -0.88 12.99
C ASP A 9 -7.55 -0.70 12.62
N GLN A 10 -7.93 0.51 12.19
CA GLN A 10 -9.26 0.85 11.70
C GLN A 10 -9.36 0.77 10.16
N GLY A 11 -8.26 0.46 9.47
CA GLY A 11 -8.20 0.40 8.02
C GLY A 11 -8.13 1.80 7.36
N ASN A 12 -7.76 2.84 8.09
CA ASN A 12 -7.47 4.15 7.49
C ASN A 12 -6.10 4.10 6.83
N ILE A 13 -6.00 4.64 5.62
CA ILE A 13 -4.76 4.66 4.86
C ILE A 13 -3.86 5.76 5.43
N LEU A 14 -2.67 5.38 5.87
CA LEU A 14 -1.66 6.28 6.40
C LEU A 14 -0.59 6.60 5.36
N GLY A 15 -0.37 5.70 4.40
CA GLY A 15 0.59 5.89 3.34
C GLY A 15 0.52 4.81 2.28
N ALA A 16 1.16 5.11 1.15
CA ALA A 16 1.39 4.14 0.10
C ALA A 16 2.81 4.32 -0.43
N VAL A 17 3.53 3.22 -0.54
CA VAL A 17 4.89 3.18 -1.06
C VAL A 17 4.87 2.39 -2.35
N GLN A 18 5.49 2.94 -3.39
CA GLN A 18 5.65 2.21 -4.64
C GLN A 18 6.63 1.05 -4.43
N GLY A 19 6.25 -0.12 -4.94
CA GLY A 19 6.99 -1.36 -4.80
C GLY A 19 6.49 -2.26 -3.68
N HIS A 20 6.95 -3.50 -3.70
CA HIS A 20 6.70 -4.51 -2.65
C HIS A 20 7.85 -4.62 -1.65
N SER A 21 8.99 -3.97 -1.94
CA SER A 21 10.15 -3.99 -1.06
C SER A 21 10.15 -2.77 -0.17
N LEU A 22 10.00 -3.00 1.13
CA LEU A 22 10.24 -2.00 2.17
C LEU A 22 11.71 -1.94 2.59
N SER A 23 12.59 -2.68 1.90
CA SER A 23 14.03 -2.59 2.05
C SER A 23 14.71 -2.23 0.73
N GLY A 24 15.85 -1.56 0.83
CA GLY A 24 16.70 -1.18 -0.30
C GLY A 24 18.17 -1.26 0.08
N LYS A 25 19.01 -1.69 -0.87
CA LYS A 25 20.46 -1.77 -0.70
C LYS A 25 21.15 -0.91 -1.75
N GLN A 26 22.07 -0.06 -1.32
CA GLN A 26 22.92 0.75 -2.20
C GLN A 26 24.38 0.61 -1.75
N GLY A 27 25.19 -0.09 -2.55
CA GLY A 27 26.56 -0.44 -2.19
C GLY A 27 26.60 -1.35 -0.97
N GLU A 28 27.25 -0.89 0.10
CA GLU A 28 27.36 -1.60 1.38
C GLU A 28 26.25 -1.22 2.36
N VAL A 29 25.40 -0.24 2.04
CA VAL A 29 24.33 0.25 2.92
C VAL A 29 23.02 -0.44 2.59
N GLU A 30 22.37 -0.99 3.62
CA GLU A 30 21.02 -1.54 3.55
C GLU A 30 20.10 -0.72 4.47
N ALA A 31 18.97 -0.28 3.92
CA ALA A 31 17.91 0.41 4.64
C ALA A 31 16.64 -0.44 4.60
N SER A 32 15.91 -0.46 5.72
CA SER A 32 14.59 -1.08 5.80
C SER A 32 13.61 -0.16 6.51
N VAL A 33 12.37 -0.18 6.07
CA VAL A 33 11.25 0.49 6.70
C VAL A 33 10.47 -0.55 7.48
N SER A 34 10.23 -0.26 8.76
CA SER A 34 9.35 -1.03 9.62
C SER A 34 8.26 -0.12 10.16
N PHE A 35 7.10 -0.70 10.41
CA PHE A 35 5.95 0.00 11.00
C PHE A 35 5.72 -0.57 12.40
N ALA A 36 5.34 0.30 13.34
CA ALA A 36 5.07 -0.11 14.71
C ALA A 36 3.87 -1.07 14.79
N GLU A 37 3.70 -1.71 15.95
CA GLU A 37 2.53 -2.56 16.21
C GLU A 37 1.22 -1.79 16.00
N GLY A 38 0.20 -2.49 15.50
CA GLY A 38 -1.10 -1.91 15.15
C GLY A 38 -1.21 -1.41 13.71
N TYR A 39 -0.09 -1.25 13.00
CA TYR A 39 -0.11 -0.95 11.57
C TYR A 39 -0.11 -2.23 10.72
N GLN A 40 -0.86 -2.21 9.62
CA GLN A 40 -0.91 -3.29 8.65
C GLN A 40 -0.31 -2.86 7.32
N THR A 41 0.49 -3.74 6.71
CA THR A 41 1.05 -3.54 5.38
C THR A 41 0.35 -4.45 4.37
N HIS A 42 -0.23 -3.85 3.35
CA HIS A 42 -0.95 -4.55 2.27
C HIS A 42 -0.16 -4.44 0.98
N LEU A 43 0.46 -5.54 0.56
CA LEU A 43 1.15 -5.62 -0.72
C LEU A 43 0.11 -5.95 -1.80
N MET A 44 -0.06 -5.06 -2.77
CA MET A 44 -1.01 -5.28 -3.85
C MET A 44 -0.47 -4.85 -5.20
N GLU A 45 -1.08 -5.41 -6.24
CA GLU A 45 -0.89 -4.97 -7.61
C GLU A 45 -2.07 -4.05 -7.96
N VAL A 46 -1.73 -2.82 -8.32
CA VAL A 46 -2.66 -1.78 -8.75
C VAL A 46 -2.53 -1.66 -10.26
N ASP A 47 -3.51 -2.16 -11.01
CA ASP A 47 -3.47 -2.14 -12.48
C ASP A 47 -3.68 -0.75 -13.10
N ASP A 48 -4.00 0.24 -12.26
CA ASP A 48 -4.21 1.63 -12.65
C ASP A 48 -2.87 2.40 -12.74
N ASP A 49 -2.81 3.40 -13.64
CA ASP A 49 -1.70 4.34 -13.72
C ASP A 49 -1.84 5.40 -12.62
N MET A 50 -1.69 4.94 -11.38
CA MET A 50 -1.72 5.81 -10.20
C MET A 50 -0.63 6.90 -10.25
N GLY A 51 0.41 6.72 -11.06
CA GLY A 51 1.45 7.73 -11.29
C GLY A 51 1.00 8.90 -12.16
N ALA A 52 -0.07 8.73 -12.94
CA ALA A 52 -0.68 9.78 -13.75
C ALA A 52 -1.78 10.57 -13.01
N VAL A 53 -2.14 10.16 -11.79
CA VAL A 53 -3.14 10.87 -10.98
C VAL A 53 -2.45 12.01 -10.23
N ASP A 54 -2.70 13.23 -10.67
CA ASP A 54 -2.16 14.48 -10.10
C ASP A 54 -3.03 15.07 -8.98
N ASP A 55 -4.30 14.68 -8.91
CA ASP A 55 -5.21 15.06 -7.83
C ASP A 55 -5.12 14.09 -6.64
N ALA A 56 -4.72 14.63 -5.48
CA ALA A 56 -4.54 13.87 -4.25
C ALA A 56 -5.84 13.20 -3.76
N THR A 57 -6.99 13.81 -3.98
CA THR A 57 -8.31 13.27 -3.56
C THR A 57 -8.68 12.07 -4.43
N VAL A 58 -8.50 12.20 -5.75
CA VAL A 58 -8.76 11.11 -6.70
C VAL A 58 -7.81 9.95 -6.43
N PHE A 59 -6.54 10.24 -6.15
CA PHE A 59 -5.55 9.22 -5.81
C PHE A 59 -5.98 8.43 -4.56
N GLN A 60 -6.34 9.12 -3.49
CA GLN A 60 -6.80 8.48 -2.25
C GLN A 60 -8.05 7.64 -2.46
N GLN A 61 -9.03 8.14 -3.23
CA GLN A 61 -10.27 7.41 -3.51
C GLN A 61 -10.01 6.12 -4.28
N ARG A 62 -9.18 6.15 -5.32
CA ARG A 62 -8.83 4.94 -6.09
C ARG A 62 -8.05 3.94 -5.25
N LEU A 63 -7.11 4.43 -4.44
CA LEU A 63 -6.34 3.58 -3.54
C LEU A 63 -7.24 2.87 -2.52
N ARG A 64 -8.23 3.57 -1.97
CA ARG A 64 -9.26 3.00 -1.08
C ARG A 64 -10.02 1.87 -1.77
N GLN A 65 -10.46 2.07 -3.02
CA GLN A 65 -11.17 1.04 -3.79
C GLN A 65 -10.32 -0.22 -4.01
N HIS A 66 -9.04 -0.05 -4.34
CA HIS A 66 -8.12 -1.18 -4.50
C HIS A 66 -7.91 -1.93 -3.19
N LEU A 67 -7.76 -1.21 -2.07
CA LEU A 67 -7.64 -1.81 -0.75
C LEU A 67 -8.90 -2.60 -0.38
N ASP A 68 -10.10 -2.04 -0.58
CA ASP A 68 -11.36 -2.73 -0.27
C ASP A 68 -11.51 -4.02 -1.09
N GLN A 69 -11.16 -3.98 -2.38
CA GLN A 69 -11.16 -5.17 -3.24
C GLN A 69 -10.14 -6.21 -2.79
N HIS A 70 -8.94 -5.77 -2.38
CA HIS A 70 -7.89 -6.65 -1.86
C HIS A 70 -8.33 -7.33 -0.56
N MET A 71 -8.92 -6.57 0.36
CA MET A 71 -9.42 -7.09 1.64
C MET A 71 -10.57 -8.08 1.46
N GLN A 72 -11.47 -7.83 0.51
CA GLN A 72 -12.55 -8.76 0.15
C GLN A 72 -12.02 -10.07 -0.46
N LYS A 73 -10.92 -10.01 -1.22
CA LYS A 73 -10.26 -11.22 -1.78
C LYS A 73 -9.47 -11.98 -0.72
N ALA A 74 -8.84 -11.28 0.22
CA ALA A 74 -8.06 -11.88 1.31
C ALA A 74 -8.95 -12.56 2.37
N HIS A 75 -10.19 -12.09 2.53
CA HIS A 75 -11.21 -12.72 3.37
C HIS A 75 -12.44 -13.06 2.52
N PRO A 76 -12.45 -14.20 1.80
CA PRO A 76 -13.70 -14.69 1.24
C PRO A 76 -14.67 -14.91 2.39
N LYS A 77 -15.81 -14.22 2.38
CA LYS A 77 -16.92 -14.54 3.28
C LYS A 77 -17.21 -16.04 3.14
N ALA A 78 -16.98 -16.79 4.22
CA ALA A 78 -17.42 -18.16 4.36
C ALA A 78 -18.95 -18.24 4.39
#